data_AF-A0A9P5LD78-F1
#
_entry.id   AF-A0A9P5LD78-F1
#
_cell.length_a   1.000
_cell.length_b   1.000
_cell.length_c   1.000
_cell.angle_alpha   90.00
_cell.angle_beta   90.00
_cell.angle_gamma   90.00
#
_symmetry.space_group_name_H-M   'P 1'
#
loop_
_entity.id
_entity.type
_entity.pdbx_description
1 polymer ?
#
loop_
_entity_poly.entity_id
_entity_poly.type
_entity_poly.pdbx_seq_one_letter_code
_entity_poly.pdbx_strand_id
1 'polypeptide(L)'
;MDSDVDYPFGEEENVHRHSAPSEMKSPRAAEPFQSIDPVEDSDLSGSAYAESEVGANPSASEDDDDRFSLKRPAEEALIPRVFKRHKGVLNTDYLDLLNGDIEDAAHRVCISGEEDLEQSQLGITSWSPLEKKLFFEATARLGQDDLPGIASRIGTKSEVEVNHYLSVLKRVQLLRQQEGLRPAIEFSEYPAAVELSQPLCHALDEAADAVSVRQERKEELREENKWGECWDITPRLARRFDRGETIAESQDAAFAGVLNVHAWLKLSERIFMNSSIPSDNWNFIETHPPSMWATTFEDFHSLAVSITRRLVQTTIFLSMSRLRAKKELNPSTREIVRRQDVEAAIASLGMTSNSQGFWLRCARRLRLEVYEEPPDRDDEAEIEALTYDQVEEALSRDEGQTLESGLEPTSTTIKEESAEDHNLEESEFETPFTLSDDEVTAINNEANEVLQYSAADFPETHRTKESLKNRIATERRQERYAEDCDQYTSCQAEADMWELLQKKPPMELPKVHEPGPVQRSKLDVQSIFPIKRDWRSKIRYHSEWETDAGPEEPKET
;
A
#
# COMPACT_ATOMS: atom_id res chain seq x y z
N MET A 1 21.53 -78.25 4.18
CA MET A 1 22.19 -77.16 4.92
C MET A 1 21.07 -76.17 5.26
N ASP A 2 20.34 -76.30 6.36
CA ASP A 2 20.69 -76.85 7.69
C ASP A 2 21.89 -76.09 8.29
N SER A 3 21.84 -75.56 9.52
CA SER A 3 20.91 -75.87 10.64
C SER A 3 20.51 -74.64 11.47
N ASP A 4 19.24 -74.64 11.91
CA ASP A 4 18.73 -74.36 13.27
C ASP A 4 19.21 -73.09 14.03
N VAL A 5 18.35 -72.12 14.42
CA VAL A 5 17.10 -72.13 15.23
C VAL A 5 17.34 -72.14 16.74
N ASP A 6 16.91 -71.08 17.43
CA ASP A 6 16.01 -71.22 18.59
C ASP A 6 15.31 -69.90 18.99
N TYR A 7 14.11 -70.03 19.58
CA TYR A 7 13.32 -68.98 20.24
C TYR A 7 12.97 -69.50 21.65
N PRO A 8 12.66 -68.65 22.63
CA PRO A 8 11.33 -68.83 23.22
C PRO A 8 10.62 -67.53 23.61
N PHE A 9 9.29 -67.60 23.64
CA PHE A 9 8.43 -66.66 24.37
C PHE A 9 8.41 -66.97 25.87
N GLY A 10 8.09 -65.96 26.68
CA GLY A 10 7.64 -66.13 28.06
C GLY A 10 6.56 -65.08 28.36
N GLU A 11 5.35 -65.55 28.63
CA GLU A 11 4.21 -64.72 29.03
C GLU A 11 4.12 -64.68 30.56
N GLU A 12 3.73 -63.54 31.15
CA GLU A 12 2.91 -63.55 32.36
C GLU A 12 2.09 -62.25 32.48
N GLU A 13 0.91 -62.34 33.08
CA GLU A 13 -0.09 -61.28 33.06
C GLU A 13 0.09 -60.25 34.19
N ASN A 14 -0.24 -58.98 33.93
CA ASN A 14 -1.25 -58.35 34.77
C ASN A 14 -2.03 -57.23 34.07
N VAL A 15 -3.32 -57.13 34.41
CA VAL A 15 -4.28 -56.14 33.92
C VAL A 15 -4.55 -55.13 35.01
N HIS A 16 -4.61 -53.83 34.70
CA HIS A 16 -5.49 -52.89 35.42
C HIS A 16 -6.00 -51.79 34.48
N ARG A 17 -7.22 -51.30 34.74
CA ARG A 17 -7.96 -50.38 33.86
C ARG A 17 -7.85 -48.91 34.28
N HIS A 18 -8.11 -48.05 33.30
CA HIS A 18 -8.32 -46.59 33.36
C HIS A 18 -8.89 -46.01 34.66
N SER A 19 -8.55 -44.75 34.92
CA SER A 19 -9.48 -43.75 35.48
C SER A 19 -9.13 -42.35 34.95
N ALA A 20 -10.08 -41.41 35.08
CA ALA A 20 -10.15 -40.12 34.37
C ALA A 20 -9.14 -39.04 34.81
N PRO A 21 -8.93 -37.96 34.02
CA PRO A 21 -8.20 -36.76 34.46
C PRO A 21 -8.91 -36.04 35.61
N SER A 22 -8.16 -35.32 36.44
CA SER A 22 -8.70 -34.53 37.56
C SER A 22 -8.96 -33.08 37.15
N GLU A 23 -10.11 -32.55 37.55
CA GLU A 23 -10.52 -31.18 37.30
C GLU A 23 -9.91 -30.15 38.26
N MET A 24 -9.91 -28.89 37.79
CA MET A 24 -10.01 -27.60 38.48
C MET A 24 -9.49 -27.44 39.93
N LYS A 25 -8.59 -26.46 40.09
CA LYS A 25 -8.58 -25.58 41.27
C LYS A 25 -8.09 -24.17 40.92
N SER A 26 -8.86 -23.17 41.35
CA SER A 26 -8.59 -21.74 41.19
C SER A 26 -9.48 -20.95 42.17
N PRO A 27 -9.16 -19.70 42.57
CA PRO A 27 -7.88 -19.01 42.56
C PRO A 27 -7.37 -18.76 44.01
N ARG A 28 -6.26 -18.03 44.18
CA ARG A 28 -5.98 -17.30 45.44
C ARG A 28 -5.29 -15.97 45.14
N ALA A 29 -5.74 -14.91 45.80
CA ALA A 29 -5.34 -13.53 45.51
C ALA A 29 -3.90 -13.19 45.97
N ALA A 30 -3.32 -12.21 45.27
CA ALA A 30 -2.31 -11.30 45.79
C ALA A 30 -2.87 -9.87 45.68
N GLU A 31 -2.62 -9.03 46.69
CA GLU A 31 -3.04 -7.62 46.72
C GLU A 31 -1.88 -6.69 46.27
N PRO A 32 -1.96 -5.36 46.42
CA PRO A 32 -2.14 -4.46 45.29
C PRO A 32 -0.83 -3.77 44.86
N PHE A 33 -0.84 -3.23 43.64
CA PHE A 33 0.19 -2.29 43.22
C PHE A 33 0.17 -1.05 44.12
N GLN A 34 1.33 -0.69 44.67
CA GLN A 34 1.50 0.57 45.39
C GLN A 34 1.66 1.71 44.38
N SER A 35 0.96 2.82 44.61
CA SER A 35 1.12 4.06 43.85
C SER A 35 2.57 4.53 43.88
N ILE A 36 3.09 4.91 42.71
CA ILE A 36 4.29 5.74 42.60
C ILE A 36 3.79 7.11 42.14
N ASP A 37 3.91 8.11 43.01
CA ASP A 37 3.49 9.47 42.72
C ASP A 37 4.38 10.10 41.61
N PRO A 38 3.84 11.03 40.79
CA PRO A 38 4.62 11.69 39.75
C PRO A 38 5.69 12.59 40.38
N VAL A 39 6.91 12.51 39.85
CA VAL A 39 7.98 13.46 40.20
C VAL A 39 7.79 14.74 39.39
N GLU A 40 7.58 15.85 40.09
CA GLU A 40 7.58 17.19 39.50
C GLU A 40 9.03 17.60 39.16
N ASP A 41 9.40 17.56 37.88
CA ASP A 41 10.64 18.18 37.40
C ASP A 41 10.49 19.71 37.50
N SER A 42 11.13 20.28 38.52
CA SER A 42 11.02 21.69 38.89
C SER A 42 12.21 22.51 38.40
N ASP A 43 11.94 23.73 37.91
CA ASP A 43 12.96 24.65 37.41
C ASP A 43 14.09 24.92 38.41
N LEU A 44 15.34 24.63 38.02
CA LEU A 44 16.53 25.06 38.75
C LEU A 44 17.54 25.78 37.85
N SER A 45 17.25 27.07 37.66
CA SER A 45 18.22 28.08 37.20
C SER A 45 19.43 28.13 38.16
N GLY A 46 20.63 27.79 37.68
CA GLY A 46 21.88 27.90 38.41
C GLY A 46 22.99 28.58 37.61
N SER A 47 23.30 29.84 37.92
CA SER A 47 24.42 30.57 37.31
C SER A 47 25.66 30.58 38.20
N ALA A 48 26.85 30.44 37.63
CA ALA A 48 28.10 30.80 38.27
C ALA A 48 29.12 31.29 37.22
N TYR A 49 29.79 32.40 37.49
CA TYR A 49 30.88 32.95 36.66
C TYR A 49 32.23 32.37 37.09
N ALA A 50 33.15 32.21 36.14
CA ALA A 50 34.59 32.14 36.40
C ALA A 50 35.36 32.69 35.19
N GLU A 51 35.89 33.90 35.30
CA GLU A 51 36.79 34.51 34.31
C GLU A 51 38.25 34.12 34.58
N SER A 52 39.03 33.88 33.52
CA SER A 52 40.49 34.03 33.56
C SER A 52 41.10 34.20 32.17
N GLU A 53 41.43 35.44 31.81
CA GLU A 53 42.52 35.74 30.88
C GLU A 53 43.89 35.51 31.59
N VAL A 54 45.09 35.58 31.01
CA VAL A 54 45.63 36.12 29.75
C VAL A 54 46.83 35.24 29.33
N GLY A 55 47.19 35.11 28.04
CA GLY A 55 48.50 34.53 27.67
C GLY A 55 48.83 34.38 26.17
N ALA A 56 49.21 35.45 25.48
CA ALA A 56 49.83 35.38 24.14
C ALA A 56 51.32 34.95 24.25
N ASN A 57 51.94 34.26 23.27
CA ASN A 57 52.26 34.76 21.92
C ASN A 57 52.57 33.59 20.93
N PRO A 58 52.68 33.85 19.59
CA PRO A 58 52.51 32.83 18.56
C PRO A 58 53.80 32.19 18.00
N SER A 59 53.61 31.13 17.21
CA SER A 59 54.50 30.69 16.13
C SER A 59 53.66 30.00 15.05
N ALA A 60 54.06 30.12 13.78
CA ALA A 60 53.17 29.90 12.64
C ALA A 60 53.37 28.55 11.91
N SER A 61 52.27 28.05 11.36
CA SER A 61 52.22 27.18 10.18
C SER A 61 50.99 27.57 9.36
N GLU A 62 51.13 27.66 8.05
CA GLU A 62 50.10 28.14 7.13
C GLU A 62 49.17 26.99 6.71
N ASP A 63 47.86 27.22 6.67
CA ASP A 63 46.90 26.53 5.81
C ASP A 63 45.61 27.38 5.72
N ASP A 64 45.32 27.94 4.55
CA ASP A 64 44.12 28.72 4.24
C ASP A 64 42.99 27.78 3.77
N ASP A 65 41.94 27.57 4.57
CA ASP A 65 40.55 27.54 4.05
C ASP A 65 39.47 27.71 5.15
N ASP A 66 39.57 28.75 5.98
CA ASP A 66 38.56 29.03 7.02
C ASP A 66 37.88 30.40 6.83
N ARG A 67 36.96 30.44 5.86
CA ARG A 67 36.04 31.57 5.64
C ARG A 67 34.56 31.16 5.71
N PHE A 68 34.22 30.31 6.68
CA PHE A 68 32.83 30.21 7.12
C PHE A 68 32.39 31.55 7.71
N SER A 69 31.60 32.31 6.94
CA SER A 69 31.18 33.65 7.35
C SER A 69 30.27 33.56 8.59
N LEU A 70 30.77 34.03 9.74
CA LEU A 70 29.99 34.19 10.97
C LEU A 70 28.98 35.35 10.87
N LYS A 71 28.04 35.21 9.95
CA LYS A 71 26.79 35.99 9.87
C LYS A 71 25.65 35.04 10.18
N ARG A 72 24.89 35.30 11.24
CA ARG A 72 23.58 34.66 11.45
C ARG A 72 22.60 35.23 10.41
N PRO A 73 21.97 34.43 9.55
CA PRO A 73 20.76 34.83 8.84
C PRO A 73 19.62 34.77 9.86
N ALA A 74 19.29 35.89 10.49
CA ALA A 74 18.34 35.94 11.61
C ALA A 74 16.86 36.06 11.16
N GLU A 75 16.59 35.98 9.85
CA GLU A 75 15.28 36.28 9.26
C GLU A 75 14.68 35.11 8.45
N GLU A 76 15.47 34.09 8.09
CA GLU A 76 15.02 32.96 7.26
C GLU A 76 14.32 31.84 8.08
N ALA A 77 14.36 31.93 9.41
CA ALA A 77 13.73 30.99 10.34
C ALA A 77 12.20 31.19 10.50
N LEU A 78 11.56 31.98 9.65
CA LEU A 78 10.14 32.34 9.72
C LEU A 78 9.23 31.58 8.74
N ILE A 79 9.80 30.76 7.85
CA ILE A 79 9.04 29.87 6.96
C ILE A 79 9.09 28.45 7.55
N PRO A 80 7.95 27.86 7.95
CA PRO A 80 7.90 26.44 8.30
C PRO A 80 8.35 25.60 7.10
N ARG A 81 9.34 24.71 7.32
CA ARG A 81 9.78 23.75 6.30
C ARG A 81 8.67 22.73 6.08
N VAL A 82 7.89 22.93 5.02
CA VAL A 82 6.63 22.23 4.73
C VAL A 82 6.73 20.71 4.79
N PHE A 83 7.92 20.14 4.52
CA PHE A 83 8.17 18.69 4.50
C PHE A 83 8.91 18.16 5.75
N LYS A 84 9.23 19.00 6.75
CA LYS A 84 9.90 18.54 7.98
C LYS A 84 8.89 18.21 9.07
N ARG A 85 8.78 16.92 9.37
CA ARG A 85 7.87 16.33 10.37
C ARG A 85 7.81 17.13 11.69
N HIS A 86 6.60 17.39 12.16
CA HIS A 86 6.35 18.18 13.36
C HIS A 86 6.55 17.38 14.66
N LYS A 87 7.16 18.00 15.67
CA LYS A 87 7.44 17.34 16.96
C LYS A 87 6.24 17.45 17.92
N GLY A 88 5.23 16.60 17.72
CA GLY A 88 4.00 16.57 18.51
C GLY A 88 4.07 15.80 19.84
N VAL A 89 3.01 15.97 20.65
CA VAL A 89 2.73 15.15 21.85
C VAL A 89 2.39 13.72 21.40
N LEU A 90 2.75 12.70 22.19
CA LEU A 90 2.36 11.34 21.87
C LEU A 90 0.88 11.13 22.22
N ASN A 91 0.10 10.67 21.26
CA ASN A 91 -1.19 10.07 21.53
C ASN A 91 -1.00 8.53 21.59
N THR A 92 -1.43 7.90 22.68
CA THR A 92 -1.36 6.45 22.91
C THR A 92 -2.43 5.68 22.16
N ASP A 93 -3.59 6.30 22.00
CA ASP A 93 -4.81 5.65 21.54
C ASP A 93 -4.77 5.54 20.00
N TYR A 94 -4.16 6.54 19.36
CA TYR A 94 -3.70 6.51 17.97
C TYR A 94 -2.57 5.50 17.72
N LEU A 95 -1.66 5.30 18.69
CA LEU A 95 -0.65 4.25 18.59
C LEU A 95 -1.29 2.86 18.62
N ASP A 96 -2.27 2.63 19.51
CA ASP A 96 -2.95 1.35 19.62
C ASP A 96 -3.85 1.06 18.40
N LEU A 97 -4.49 2.08 17.82
CA LEU A 97 -5.15 2.00 16.52
C LEU A 97 -4.16 1.58 15.41
N LEU A 98 -3.03 2.27 15.30
CA LEU A 98 -1.98 1.98 14.31
C LEU A 98 -1.37 0.57 14.49
N ASN A 99 -1.21 0.12 15.74
CA ASN A 99 -0.76 -1.25 16.03
C ASN A 99 -1.79 -2.29 15.55
N GLY A 100 -3.09 -2.02 15.74
CA GLY A 100 -4.18 -2.84 15.21
C GLY A 100 -4.13 -2.96 13.68
N ASP A 101 -4.02 -1.84 12.97
CA ASP A 101 -3.88 -1.82 11.50
C ASP A 101 -2.63 -2.57 11.02
N ILE A 102 -1.51 -2.47 11.76
CA ILE A 102 -0.28 -3.20 11.46
C ILE A 102 -0.48 -4.72 11.65
N GLU A 103 -1.17 -5.16 12.69
CA GLU A 103 -1.48 -6.58 12.91
C GLU A 103 -2.45 -7.10 11.84
N ASP A 104 -3.53 -6.39 11.53
CA ASP A 104 -4.49 -6.77 10.49
C ASP A 104 -3.85 -6.81 9.09
N ALA A 105 -2.94 -5.87 8.79
CA ALA A 105 -2.15 -5.87 7.55
C ALA A 105 -1.15 -7.05 7.49
N ALA A 106 -0.52 -7.40 8.61
CA ALA A 106 0.41 -8.53 8.71
C ALA A 106 -0.32 -9.88 8.52
N HIS A 107 -1.50 -10.04 9.12
CA HIS A 107 -2.37 -11.20 8.94
C HIS A 107 -3.13 -11.17 7.59
N ARG A 108 -3.20 -10.01 6.93
CA ARG A 108 -3.93 -9.72 5.68
C ARG A 108 -5.45 -9.87 5.79
N VAL A 109 -5.98 -9.78 7.01
CA VAL A 109 -7.37 -10.02 7.38
C VAL A 109 -7.79 -8.88 8.30
N CYS A 110 -8.94 -8.26 8.03
CA CYS A 110 -9.59 -7.38 9.02
C CYS A 110 -10.87 -8.05 9.50
N ILE A 111 -10.96 -8.38 10.79
CA ILE A 111 -12.17 -8.97 11.39
C ILE A 111 -13.00 -7.87 12.07
N SER A 112 -13.40 -6.87 11.28
CA SER A 112 -14.30 -5.81 11.71
C SER A 112 -15.74 -6.37 11.88
N GLY A 113 -16.17 -6.58 13.13
CA GLY A 113 -17.58 -6.82 13.46
C GLY A 113 -17.84 -7.93 14.49
N GLU A 114 -18.68 -7.62 15.49
CA GLU A 114 -19.16 -8.54 16.53
C GLU A 114 -20.26 -9.52 16.05
N GLU A 115 -20.41 -9.76 14.74
CA GLU A 115 -21.40 -10.73 14.25
C GLU A 115 -21.05 -12.16 14.69
N ASP A 116 -21.79 -12.72 15.65
CA ASP A 116 -21.67 -14.10 16.11
C ASP A 116 -22.26 -15.09 15.09
N LEU A 117 -21.51 -15.35 14.02
CA LEU A 117 -21.87 -16.29 12.97
C LEU A 117 -21.87 -17.74 13.51
N GLU A 118 -23.06 -18.30 13.74
CA GLU A 118 -23.23 -19.69 14.22
C GLU A 118 -22.42 -20.71 13.39
N GLN A 119 -21.93 -21.78 14.04
CA GLN A 119 -21.33 -22.91 13.34
C GLN A 119 -22.36 -23.59 12.40
N SER A 120 -21.96 -23.98 11.18
CA SER A 120 -22.84 -24.72 10.27
C SER A 120 -22.15 -25.88 9.57
N GLN A 121 -22.92 -26.91 9.25
CA GLN A 121 -22.45 -28.07 8.47
C GLN A 121 -23.06 -28.06 7.06
N LEU A 122 -22.23 -28.02 6.03
CA LEU A 122 -22.64 -28.23 4.63
C LEU A 122 -22.22 -29.63 4.18
N GLY A 123 -23.18 -30.55 4.20
CA GLY A 123 -22.95 -31.96 3.87
C GLY A 123 -21.99 -32.62 4.86
N ILE A 124 -20.76 -32.91 4.41
CA ILE A 124 -19.68 -33.47 5.25
C ILE A 124 -18.74 -32.39 5.81
N THR A 125 -18.85 -31.14 5.37
CA THR A 125 -17.94 -30.05 5.72
C THR A 125 -18.49 -29.24 6.89
N SER A 126 -17.69 -29.02 7.93
CA SER A 126 -18.03 -28.14 9.06
C SER A 126 -17.36 -26.77 8.87
N TRP A 127 -18.14 -25.71 9.09
CA TRP A 127 -17.71 -24.32 9.01
C TRP A 127 -17.86 -23.67 10.38
N SER A 128 -16.73 -23.37 11.02
CA SER A 128 -16.68 -22.67 12.30
C SER A 128 -17.03 -21.17 12.16
N PRO A 129 -17.37 -20.47 13.25
CA PRO A 129 -17.60 -19.02 13.23
C PRO A 129 -16.44 -18.24 12.62
N LEU A 130 -15.20 -18.58 13.02
CA LEU A 130 -13.98 -17.94 12.52
C LEU A 130 -13.76 -18.22 11.02
N GLU A 131 -13.95 -19.47 10.57
CA GLU A 131 -13.83 -19.83 9.15
C GLU A 131 -14.84 -19.07 8.28
N LYS A 132 -16.02 -18.74 8.82
CA LYS A 132 -17.00 -17.89 8.15
C LYS A 132 -16.57 -16.42 8.10
N LYS A 133 -16.08 -15.85 9.20
CA LYS A 133 -15.55 -14.47 9.20
C LYS A 133 -14.42 -14.32 8.18
N LEU A 134 -13.46 -15.26 8.18
CA LEU A 134 -12.38 -15.33 7.18
C LEU A 134 -12.90 -15.51 5.74
N PHE A 135 -13.91 -16.36 5.53
CA PHE A 135 -14.53 -16.52 4.21
C PHE A 135 -15.18 -15.22 3.71
N PHE A 136 -15.96 -14.54 4.54
CA PHE A 136 -16.66 -13.32 4.13
C PHE A 136 -15.68 -12.17 3.87
N GLU A 137 -14.70 -11.97 4.76
CA GLU A 137 -13.57 -11.04 4.57
C GLU A 137 -12.84 -11.28 3.24
N ALA A 138 -12.50 -12.55 2.98
CA ALA A 138 -11.80 -12.93 1.76
C ALA A 138 -12.64 -12.66 0.51
N THR A 139 -13.94 -12.97 0.53
CA THR A 139 -14.84 -12.70 -0.60
C THR A 139 -15.09 -11.21 -0.82
N ALA A 140 -15.03 -10.38 0.22
CA ALA A 140 -15.15 -8.92 0.11
C ALA A 140 -13.89 -8.30 -0.52
N ARG A 141 -12.69 -8.75 -0.14
CA ARG A 141 -11.41 -8.21 -0.66
C ARG A 141 -10.96 -8.77 -2.01
N LEU A 142 -11.19 -10.05 -2.28
CA LEU A 142 -10.73 -10.71 -3.51
C LEU A 142 -11.86 -10.87 -4.57
N GLY A 143 -13.11 -10.65 -4.17
CA GLY A 143 -14.27 -10.96 -4.98
C GLY A 143 -14.59 -12.46 -5.03
N GLN A 144 -15.81 -12.78 -5.46
CA GLN A 144 -16.40 -14.13 -5.47
C GLN A 144 -15.72 -15.18 -6.39
N ASP A 145 -14.71 -14.77 -7.17
CA ASP A 145 -14.14 -15.57 -8.27
C ASP A 145 -12.74 -16.11 -7.96
N ASP A 146 -11.99 -15.47 -7.05
CA ASP A 146 -10.66 -15.92 -6.62
C ASP A 146 -10.76 -17.06 -5.59
N LEU A 147 -11.25 -18.21 -6.04
CA LEU A 147 -11.31 -19.44 -5.25
C LEU A 147 -9.97 -19.83 -4.59
N PRO A 148 -8.80 -19.80 -5.28
CA PRO A 148 -7.53 -20.16 -4.63
C PRO A 148 -7.08 -19.11 -3.60
N GLY A 149 -7.28 -17.81 -3.86
CA GLY A 149 -6.98 -16.76 -2.88
C GLY A 149 -7.86 -16.83 -1.64
N ILE A 150 -9.17 -17.07 -1.79
CA ILE A 150 -10.10 -17.28 -0.68
C ILE A 150 -9.71 -18.53 0.13
N ALA A 151 -9.45 -19.66 -0.55
CA ALA A 151 -8.99 -20.89 0.11
C ALA A 151 -7.67 -20.66 0.88
N SER A 152 -6.72 -19.92 0.29
CA SER A 152 -5.44 -19.60 0.93
C SER A 152 -5.56 -18.66 2.13
N ARG A 153 -6.59 -17.79 2.20
CA ARG A 153 -6.89 -16.94 3.37
C ARG A 153 -7.51 -17.72 4.52
N ILE A 154 -8.40 -18.67 4.21
CA ILE A 154 -9.06 -19.52 5.22
C ILE A 154 -8.07 -20.58 5.74
N GLY A 155 -7.21 -21.13 4.89
CA GLY A 155 -6.15 -22.08 5.23
C GLY A 155 -6.62 -23.51 5.59
N THR A 156 -7.84 -23.65 6.12
CA THR A 156 -8.44 -24.92 6.57
C THR A 156 -9.43 -25.54 5.57
N LYS A 157 -9.74 -24.85 4.46
CA LYS A 157 -10.75 -25.23 3.46
C LYS A 157 -10.16 -25.23 2.06
N SER A 158 -10.52 -26.23 1.27
CA SER A 158 -10.12 -26.34 -0.13
C SER A 158 -11.01 -25.51 -1.06
N GLU A 159 -10.50 -25.19 -2.25
CA GLU A 159 -11.23 -24.45 -3.31
C GLU A 159 -12.62 -25.03 -3.62
N VAL A 160 -12.75 -26.36 -3.56
CA VAL A 160 -14.00 -27.08 -3.82
C VAL A 160 -15.02 -26.83 -2.71
N GLU A 161 -14.59 -26.73 -1.45
CA GLU A 161 -15.45 -26.45 -0.30
C GLU A 161 -15.86 -24.97 -0.27
N VAL A 162 -14.93 -24.06 -0.58
CA VAL A 162 -15.19 -22.63 -0.77
C VAL A 162 -16.23 -22.41 -1.87
N ASN A 163 -16.06 -23.05 -3.03
CA ASN A 163 -17.01 -22.99 -4.14
C ASN A 163 -18.37 -23.63 -3.78
N HIS A 164 -18.38 -24.71 -2.97
CA HIS A 164 -19.61 -25.29 -2.44
C HIS A 164 -20.37 -24.30 -1.55
N TYR A 165 -19.68 -23.60 -0.63
CA TYR A 165 -20.29 -22.59 0.25
C TYR A 165 -20.86 -21.42 -0.57
N LEU A 166 -20.08 -20.86 -1.51
CA LEU A 166 -20.54 -19.86 -2.48
C LEU A 166 -21.79 -20.32 -3.28
N SER A 167 -21.79 -21.58 -3.74
CA SER A 167 -22.91 -22.16 -4.50
C SER A 167 -24.17 -22.33 -3.65
N VAL A 168 -24.04 -22.62 -2.35
CA VAL A 168 -25.17 -22.68 -1.42
C VAL A 168 -25.73 -21.28 -1.15
N LEU A 169 -24.87 -20.28 -0.89
CA LEU A 169 -25.30 -18.88 -0.73
C LEU A 169 -26.09 -18.37 -1.95
N LYS A 170 -25.52 -18.54 -3.16
CA LYS A 170 -26.16 -18.15 -4.43
C LYS A 170 -27.51 -18.83 -4.64
N ARG A 171 -27.64 -20.12 -4.28
CA ARG A 171 -28.92 -20.85 -4.33
C ARG A 171 -29.96 -20.27 -3.37
N VAL A 172 -29.57 -19.96 -2.12
CA VAL A 172 -30.47 -19.37 -1.13
C VAL A 172 -30.92 -17.96 -1.55
N GLN A 173 -30.02 -17.16 -2.12
CA GLN A 173 -30.33 -15.84 -2.67
C GLN A 173 -31.38 -15.92 -3.80
N LEU A 174 -31.19 -16.82 -4.77
CA LEU A 174 -32.13 -17.03 -5.88
C LEU A 174 -33.51 -17.51 -5.41
N LEU A 175 -33.57 -18.40 -4.40
CA LEU A 175 -34.84 -18.85 -3.82
C LEU A 175 -35.61 -17.70 -3.17
N ARG A 176 -34.96 -16.85 -2.36
CA ARG A 176 -35.60 -15.68 -1.75
C ARG A 176 -36.17 -14.70 -2.78
N GLN A 177 -35.46 -14.52 -3.91
CA GLN A 177 -35.93 -13.69 -5.03
C GLN A 177 -37.17 -14.30 -5.70
N GLN A 178 -37.19 -15.62 -5.94
CA GLN A 178 -38.33 -16.32 -6.55
C GLN A 178 -39.58 -16.33 -5.65
N GLU A 179 -39.41 -16.40 -4.33
CA GLU A 179 -40.49 -16.30 -3.35
C GLU A 179 -41.05 -14.87 -3.20
N GLY A 180 -40.50 -13.89 -3.92
CA GLY A 180 -40.93 -12.50 -3.86
C GLY A 180 -40.70 -11.86 -2.49
N LEU A 181 -39.74 -12.38 -1.71
CA LEU A 181 -39.31 -11.76 -0.45
C LEU A 181 -38.64 -10.41 -0.75
N ARG A 182 -38.48 -9.58 0.29
CA ARG A 182 -37.73 -8.31 0.14
C ARG A 182 -36.27 -8.61 -0.24
N PRO A 183 -35.57 -7.69 -0.93
CA PRO A 183 -34.11 -7.74 -0.95
C PRO A 183 -33.58 -7.88 0.50
N ALA A 184 -32.48 -8.61 0.65
CA ALA A 184 -31.97 -8.95 1.99
C ALA A 184 -31.28 -7.78 2.69
N ILE A 185 -30.87 -6.76 1.91
CA ILE A 185 -30.09 -5.58 2.25
C ILE A 185 -30.66 -4.43 1.40
N GLU A 186 -30.94 -3.28 2.01
CA GLU A 186 -31.24 -2.00 1.30
C GLU A 186 -29.97 -1.15 1.12
N PHE A 187 -30.02 -0.07 0.32
CA PHE A 187 -28.85 0.81 0.12
C PHE A 187 -28.26 1.36 1.43
N SER A 188 -29.12 1.81 2.36
CA SER A 188 -28.75 2.28 3.71
C SER A 188 -28.32 1.18 4.68
N GLU A 189 -28.17 -0.07 4.22
CA GLU A 189 -27.74 -1.23 5.01
C GLU A 189 -26.39 -1.79 4.50
N TYR A 190 -25.78 -1.14 3.51
CA TYR A 190 -24.34 -1.28 3.25
C TYR A 190 -23.53 -0.43 4.25
N PRO A 191 -22.25 -0.76 4.52
CA PRO A 191 -21.39 0.10 5.32
C PRO A 191 -21.22 1.48 4.69
N ALA A 192 -21.47 2.53 5.46
CA ALA A 192 -21.43 3.92 5.03
C ALA A 192 -20.07 4.33 4.45
N ALA A 193 -20.09 5.19 3.43
CA ALA A 193 -18.91 5.87 2.92
C ALA A 193 -18.50 7.01 3.86
N VAL A 194 -17.72 6.68 4.90
CA VAL A 194 -17.22 7.66 5.88
C VAL A 194 -16.26 8.66 5.21
N GLU A 195 -16.68 9.91 5.13
CA GLU A 195 -15.81 11.04 4.80
C GLU A 195 -15.20 11.66 6.08
N LEU A 196 -13.95 12.14 5.99
CA LEU A 196 -13.24 12.79 7.10
C LEU A 196 -12.87 14.23 6.71
N SER A 197 -13.21 15.21 7.56
CA SER A 197 -12.91 16.62 7.29
C SER A 197 -11.40 16.91 7.26
N GLN A 198 -11.00 17.83 6.38
CA GLN A 198 -9.60 18.26 6.23
C GLN A 198 -8.90 18.66 7.55
N PRO A 199 -9.56 19.33 8.52
CA PRO A 199 -8.94 19.61 9.82
C PRO A 199 -8.67 18.36 10.67
N LEU A 200 -9.48 17.31 10.55
CA LEU A 200 -9.25 16.03 11.22
C LEU A 200 -8.08 15.28 10.56
N CYS A 201 -8.03 15.25 9.23
CA CYS A 201 -6.89 14.70 8.49
C CYS A 201 -5.56 15.33 8.94
N HIS A 202 -5.50 16.66 9.06
CA HIS A 202 -4.31 17.34 9.59
C HIS A 202 -4.01 17.05 11.07
N ALA A 203 -5.02 16.76 11.88
CA ALA A 203 -4.81 16.36 13.27
C ALA A 203 -4.29 14.92 13.40
N LEU A 204 -4.65 14.04 12.46
CA LEU A 204 -4.11 12.70 12.26
C LEU A 204 -2.66 12.75 11.72
N ASP A 205 -2.38 13.59 10.72
CA ASP A 205 -1.03 13.84 10.19
C ASP A 205 -0.06 14.24 11.32
N GLU A 206 -0.48 15.17 12.19
CA GLU A 206 0.32 15.63 13.33
C GLU A 206 0.56 14.51 14.37
N ALA A 207 -0.40 13.58 14.55
CA ALA A 207 -0.23 12.41 15.42
C ALA A 207 0.70 11.37 14.80
N ALA A 208 0.60 11.12 13.49
CA ALA A 208 1.51 10.26 12.74
C ALA A 208 2.95 10.78 12.78
N ASP A 209 3.16 12.09 12.60
CA ASP A 209 4.45 12.76 12.77
C ASP A 209 5.01 12.59 14.19
N ALA A 210 4.16 12.79 15.22
CA ALA A 210 4.55 12.63 16.62
C ALA A 210 4.97 11.18 16.96
N VAL A 211 4.40 10.18 16.30
CA VAL A 211 4.83 8.78 16.38
C VAL A 211 6.15 8.59 15.60
N SER A 212 6.20 9.05 14.35
CA SER A 212 7.35 8.87 13.45
C SER A 212 8.64 9.44 14.04
N VAL A 213 8.61 10.66 14.59
CA VAL A 213 9.78 11.31 15.20
C VAL A 213 10.26 10.56 16.46
N ARG A 214 9.38 9.84 17.17
CA ARG A 214 9.76 9.01 18.31
C ARG A 214 10.36 7.67 17.90
N GLN A 215 9.86 7.06 16.82
CA GLN A 215 10.45 5.86 16.24
C GLN A 215 11.84 6.15 15.66
N GLU A 216 11.97 7.25 14.91
CA GLU A 216 13.23 7.79 14.37
C GLU A 216 14.27 7.99 15.49
N ARG A 217 13.91 8.67 16.60
CA ARG A 217 14.81 8.82 17.75
C ARG A 217 15.18 7.50 18.45
N LYS A 218 14.30 6.49 18.37
CA LYS A 218 14.55 5.12 18.86
C LYS A 218 15.38 4.30 17.85
N GLU A 219 15.58 4.79 16.64
CA GLU A 219 16.49 4.26 15.61
C GLU A 219 17.87 4.90 15.72
N GLU A 220 17.95 6.24 15.82
CA GLU A 220 19.15 7.00 16.20
C GLU A 220 19.86 6.34 17.40
N LEU A 221 19.13 6.18 18.52
CA LEU A 221 19.69 5.59 19.74
C LEU A 221 20.11 4.12 19.57
N ARG A 222 19.50 3.35 18.66
CA ARG A 222 19.92 1.97 18.38
C ARG A 222 21.22 1.93 17.56
N GLU A 223 21.35 2.82 16.58
CA GLU A 223 22.56 2.94 15.78
C GLU A 223 23.72 3.53 16.60
N GLU A 224 23.47 4.54 17.45
CA GLU A 224 24.44 5.06 18.44
C GLU A 224 24.98 3.94 19.34
N ASN A 225 24.10 3.12 19.93
CA ASN A 225 24.51 2.00 20.79
C ASN A 225 25.25 0.88 20.04
N LYS A 226 25.10 0.79 18.71
CA LYS A 226 25.78 -0.21 17.86
C LYS A 226 27.15 0.28 17.38
N TRP A 227 27.25 1.55 16.96
CA TRP A 227 28.38 2.09 16.20
C TRP A 227 29.18 3.19 16.91
N GLY A 228 28.73 3.69 18.07
CA GLY A 228 29.37 4.81 18.76
C GLY A 228 29.40 6.08 17.90
N GLU A 229 30.49 6.85 17.96
CA GLU A 229 30.65 8.12 17.22
C GLU A 229 30.48 8.01 15.69
N CYS A 230 30.51 6.81 15.11
CA CYS A 230 30.43 6.62 13.66
C CYS A 230 29.04 6.21 13.13
N TRP A 231 28.00 6.23 13.96
CA TRP A 231 26.65 5.80 13.59
C TRP A 231 26.06 6.59 12.41
N ASP A 232 26.22 7.91 12.39
CA ASP A 232 25.80 8.79 11.29
C ASP A 232 26.99 9.22 10.42
N ILE A 233 27.01 8.76 9.17
CA ILE A 233 28.13 8.98 8.27
C ILE A 233 27.88 10.25 7.45
N THR A 234 28.19 11.39 8.08
CA THR A 234 28.23 12.70 7.42
C THR A 234 29.33 12.81 6.36
N PRO A 235 29.27 13.77 5.42
CA PRO A 235 30.35 14.04 4.46
C PRO A 235 31.72 14.38 5.08
N ARG A 236 31.76 14.79 6.35
CA ARG A 236 33.02 14.97 7.11
C ARG A 236 33.61 13.63 7.52
N LEU A 237 32.78 12.70 8.01
CA LEU A 237 33.19 11.37 8.43
C LEU A 237 33.57 10.47 7.24
N ALA A 238 32.83 10.55 6.13
CA ALA A 238 33.16 9.86 4.89
C ALA A 238 34.58 10.18 4.38
N ARG A 239 35.01 11.45 4.45
CA ARG A 239 36.38 11.87 4.10
C ARG A 239 37.46 11.33 5.05
N ARG A 240 37.11 10.90 6.28
CA ARG A 240 38.04 10.26 7.22
C ARG A 240 38.22 8.78 6.89
N PHE A 241 37.10 8.08 6.61
CA PHE A 241 37.12 6.71 6.09
C PHE A 241 37.92 6.59 4.78
N ASP A 242 37.68 7.49 3.81
CA ASP A 242 38.43 7.56 2.54
C ASP A 242 39.96 7.77 2.73
N ARG A 243 40.39 8.34 3.87
CA ARG A 243 41.82 8.50 4.23
C ARG A 243 42.39 7.32 5.03
N GLY A 244 41.58 6.33 5.39
CA GLY A 244 41.99 5.21 6.24
C GLY A 244 42.18 5.56 7.71
N GLU A 245 41.53 6.64 8.21
CA GLU A 245 41.54 6.96 9.63
C GLU A 245 40.68 5.96 10.42
N THR A 246 41.30 5.16 11.29
CA THR A 246 40.55 4.41 12.32
C THR A 246 39.93 5.37 13.32
N ILE A 247 38.60 5.40 13.35
CA ILE A 247 37.81 6.12 14.36
C ILE A 247 37.80 5.26 15.64
N ALA A 248 38.06 5.86 16.79
CA ALA A 248 37.95 5.15 18.07
C ALA A 248 36.50 4.72 18.32
N GLU A 249 36.30 3.61 19.03
CA GLU A 249 34.97 3.04 19.39
C GLU A 249 34.10 2.54 18.21
N SER A 250 34.50 2.79 16.95
CA SER A 250 33.91 2.18 15.76
C SER A 250 34.09 0.66 15.75
N GLN A 251 33.03 -0.11 15.45
CA GLN A 251 33.18 -1.52 15.06
C GLN A 251 33.97 -1.63 13.76
N ASP A 252 34.63 -2.77 13.51
CA ASP A 252 35.54 -2.95 12.38
C ASP A 252 34.84 -2.68 11.02
N ALA A 253 35.05 -1.47 10.49
CA ALA A 253 34.23 -0.86 9.44
C ALA A 253 34.58 -1.39 8.05
N ALA A 254 34.44 -2.71 7.86
CA ALA A 254 34.83 -3.44 6.65
C ALA A 254 34.23 -2.87 5.35
N PHE A 255 33.07 -2.19 5.44
CA PHE A 255 32.48 -1.47 4.32
C PHE A 255 33.40 -0.40 3.73
N ALA A 256 34.19 0.32 4.54
CA ALA A 256 35.11 1.36 4.09
C ALA A 256 36.31 0.80 3.30
N GLY A 257 36.63 -0.48 3.45
CA GLY A 257 37.64 -1.18 2.65
C GLY A 257 37.15 -1.59 1.24
N VAL A 258 35.86 -1.43 0.94
CA VAL A 258 35.22 -1.91 -0.31
C VAL A 258 34.42 -0.80 -1.02
N LEU A 259 33.81 0.12 -0.27
CA LEU A 259 32.94 1.19 -0.76
C LEU A 259 33.62 2.54 -0.55
N ASN A 260 33.72 3.38 -1.60
CA ASN A 260 34.11 4.77 -1.43
C ASN A 260 32.95 5.56 -0.81
N VAL A 261 32.99 5.74 0.50
CA VAL A 261 31.91 6.30 1.31
C VAL A 261 31.53 7.71 0.83
N HIS A 262 32.51 8.52 0.44
CA HIS A 262 32.27 9.89 -0.03
C HIS A 262 31.49 9.96 -1.36
N ALA A 263 31.72 9.02 -2.29
CA ALA A 263 30.97 8.93 -3.55
C ALA A 263 29.50 8.54 -3.32
N TRP A 264 29.20 7.65 -2.37
CA TRP A 264 27.82 7.30 -2.03
C TRP A 264 27.02 8.50 -1.52
N LEU A 265 27.60 9.31 -0.62
CA LEU A 265 26.94 10.54 -0.16
C LEU A 265 26.76 11.56 -1.30
N LYS A 266 27.75 11.71 -2.20
CA LYS A 266 27.62 12.56 -3.40
C LYS A 266 26.51 12.11 -4.36
N LEU A 267 26.30 10.80 -4.49
CA LEU A 267 25.17 10.25 -5.25
C LEU A 267 23.83 10.58 -4.59
N SER A 268 23.75 10.56 -3.25
CA SER A 268 22.56 11.03 -2.52
C SER A 268 22.32 12.52 -2.73
N GLU A 269 23.33 13.34 -2.46
CA GLU A 269 23.33 14.82 -2.54
C GLU A 269 22.91 15.35 -3.92
N ARG A 270 23.33 14.69 -5.01
CA ARG A 270 23.21 15.24 -6.38
C ARG A 270 22.28 14.47 -7.31
N ILE A 271 21.94 13.22 -6.99
CA ILE A 271 21.19 12.34 -7.89
C ILE A 271 19.96 11.75 -7.19
N PHE A 272 20.10 11.06 -6.05
CA PHE A 272 18.98 10.32 -5.46
C PHE A 272 18.01 11.16 -4.63
N MET A 273 18.44 12.32 -4.11
CA MET A 273 17.62 13.19 -3.27
C MET A 273 17.55 14.63 -3.82
N ASN A 274 17.71 14.83 -5.13
CA ASN A 274 17.79 16.15 -5.77
C ASN A 274 16.81 16.29 -6.94
N SER A 275 15.56 15.85 -6.73
CA SER A 275 14.45 15.99 -7.68
C SER A 275 14.07 17.45 -7.91
N SER A 276 13.41 17.77 -9.02
CA SER A 276 12.69 19.05 -9.18
C SER A 276 11.40 19.14 -8.33
N ILE A 277 10.91 18.00 -7.80
CA ILE A 277 9.80 17.99 -6.84
C ILE A 277 10.32 18.35 -5.44
N PRO A 278 9.77 19.40 -4.76
CA PRO A 278 10.24 19.82 -3.44
C PRO A 278 10.14 18.75 -2.32
N SER A 279 9.20 17.80 -2.39
CA SER A 279 9.11 16.68 -1.43
C SER A 279 10.27 15.69 -1.54
N ASP A 280 10.86 15.60 -2.73
CA ASP A 280 11.84 14.58 -3.11
C ASP A 280 13.26 15.21 -3.19
N ASN A 281 13.41 16.43 -2.66
CA ASN A 281 14.64 17.22 -2.71
C ASN A 281 15.10 17.62 -1.30
N TRP A 282 16.30 17.16 -0.92
CA TRP A 282 16.82 17.28 0.46
C TRP A 282 16.92 18.72 0.97
N ASN A 283 17.09 19.71 0.08
CA ASN A 283 17.23 21.13 0.45
C ASN A 283 15.97 21.69 1.15
N PHE A 284 14.78 21.25 0.73
CA PHE A 284 13.50 21.70 1.30
C PHE A 284 13.16 21.00 2.62
N ILE A 285 13.71 19.79 2.83
CA ILE A 285 13.52 19.01 4.05
C ILE A 285 14.50 19.49 5.13
N GLU A 286 15.81 19.44 4.86
CA GLU A 286 16.86 19.61 5.88
C GLU A 286 17.89 20.72 5.56
N THR A 287 18.73 21.06 6.53
CA THR A 287 19.76 22.11 6.41
C THR A 287 21.17 21.57 6.20
N HIS A 288 21.39 20.29 6.51
CA HIS A 288 22.65 19.58 6.26
C HIS A 288 22.54 18.75 4.97
N PRO A 289 23.65 18.55 4.25
CA PRO A 289 23.70 17.58 3.15
C PRO A 289 23.37 16.17 3.69
N PRO A 290 22.82 15.28 2.84
CA PRO A 290 22.43 13.95 3.27
C PRO A 290 23.61 13.13 3.80
N SER A 291 23.38 12.49 4.95
CA SER A 291 24.21 11.44 5.53
C SER A 291 23.57 10.06 5.30
N MET A 292 24.22 9.01 5.79
CA MET A 292 23.67 7.65 5.81
C MET A 292 24.14 6.94 7.07
N TRP A 293 23.30 6.09 7.67
CA TRP A 293 23.70 5.31 8.85
C TRP A 293 24.73 4.23 8.53
N ALA A 294 25.59 3.89 9.50
CA ALA A 294 26.63 2.89 9.34
C ALA A 294 26.08 1.47 9.05
N THR A 295 24.92 1.10 9.62
CA THR A 295 24.25 -0.17 9.26
C THR A 295 23.89 -0.22 7.77
N THR A 296 23.48 0.90 7.15
CA THR A 296 23.17 0.95 5.72
C THR A 296 24.39 0.61 4.86
N PHE A 297 25.59 1.04 5.26
CA PHE A 297 26.84 0.65 4.59
C PHE A 297 27.27 -0.80 4.90
N GLU A 298 26.99 -1.31 6.11
CA GLU A 298 27.16 -2.74 6.44
C GLU A 298 26.27 -3.63 5.55
N ASP A 299 25.03 -3.23 5.31
CA ASP A 299 24.09 -3.91 4.41
C ASP A 299 24.56 -3.85 2.95
N PHE A 300 24.97 -2.67 2.44
CA PHE A 300 25.54 -2.56 1.09
C PHE A 300 26.81 -3.41 0.91
N HIS A 301 27.69 -3.44 1.92
CA HIS A 301 28.86 -4.32 1.93
C HIS A 301 28.45 -5.80 1.94
N SER A 302 27.48 -6.19 2.77
CA SER A 302 26.97 -7.56 2.86
C SER A 302 26.32 -8.04 1.55
N LEU A 303 25.54 -7.16 0.89
CA LEU A 303 24.97 -7.40 -0.44
C LEU A 303 26.08 -7.53 -1.49
N ALA A 304 27.06 -6.63 -1.52
CA ALA A 304 28.18 -6.70 -2.45
C ALA A 304 28.99 -8.00 -2.29
N VAL A 305 29.30 -8.40 -1.06
CA VAL A 305 30.00 -9.66 -0.76
C VAL A 305 29.14 -10.87 -1.12
N SER A 306 27.82 -10.85 -0.89
CA SER A 306 26.89 -11.94 -1.24
C SER A 306 26.80 -12.14 -2.75
N ILE A 307 26.60 -11.05 -3.51
CA ILE A 307 26.45 -11.06 -4.97
C ILE A 307 27.76 -11.46 -5.64
N THR A 308 28.90 -10.85 -5.26
CA THR A 308 30.21 -11.19 -5.83
C THR A 308 30.60 -12.64 -5.53
N ARG A 309 30.37 -13.14 -4.31
CA ARG A 309 30.58 -14.55 -3.95
C ARG A 309 29.76 -15.50 -4.84
N ARG A 310 28.47 -15.20 -5.05
CA ARG A 310 27.58 -16.00 -5.92
C ARG A 310 28.05 -16.01 -7.38
N LEU A 311 28.42 -14.85 -7.91
CA LEU A 311 28.92 -14.70 -9.28
C LEU A 311 30.26 -15.42 -9.49
N VAL A 312 31.20 -15.29 -8.55
CA VAL A 312 32.51 -15.97 -8.59
C VAL A 312 32.34 -17.48 -8.48
N GLN A 313 31.52 -17.98 -7.55
CA GLN A 313 31.25 -19.42 -7.41
C GLN A 313 30.62 -20.02 -8.68
N THR A 314 29.65 -19.33 -9.27
CA THR A 314 29.00 -19.77 -10.52
C THR A 314 29.98 -19.75 -11.70
N THR A 315 30.80 -18.71 -11.81
CA THR A 315 31.87 -18.62 -12.82
C THR A 315 32.90 -19.75 -12.67
N ILE A 316 33.31 -20.08 -11.44
CA ILE A 316 34.21 -21.21 -11.17
C ILE A 316 33.54 -22.53 -11.56
N PHE A 317 32.26 -22.74 -11.22
CA PHE A 317 31.53 -23.95 -11.60
C PHE A 317 31.42 -24.14 -13.11
N LEU A 318 31.00 -23.10 -13.85
CA LEU A 318 30.85 -23.16 -15.31
C LEU A 318 32.18 -23.30 -16.03
N SER A 319 33.22 -22.56 -15.62
CA SER A 319 34.56 -22.70 -16.18
C SER A 319 35.16 -24.09 -15.90
N MET A 320 34.96 -24.65 -14.70
CA MET A 320 35.37 -26.03 -14.38
C MET A 320 34.61 -27.08 -15.18
N SER A 321 33.29 -26.90 -15.40
CA SER A 321 32.49 -27.77 -16.27
C SER A 321 33.04 -27.77 -17.70
N ARG A 322 33.26 -26.58 -18.28
CA ARG A 322 33.91 -26.40 -19.59
C ARG A 322 35.31 -27.01 -19.64
N LEU A 323 36.12 -26.86 -18.59
CA LEU A 323 37.48 -27.39 -18.54
C LEU A 323 37.50 -28.93 -18.50
N ARG A 324 36.57 -29.57 -17.78
CA ARG A 324 36.41 -31.04 -17.78
C ARG A 324 36.07 -31.54 -19.19
N ALA A 325 35.00 -31.03 -19.80
CA ALA A 325 34.58 -31.43 -21.14
C ALA A 325 35.65 -31.16 -22.23
N LYS A 326 36.41 -30.06 -22.11
CA LYS A 326 37.50 -29.78 -23.07
C LYS A 326 38.77 -30.60 -22.81
N LYS A 327 39.07 -31.01 -21.57
CA LYS A 327 40.19 -31.92 -21.27
C LYS A 327 39.95 -33.35 -21.78
N GLU A 328 38.71 -33.81 -21.73
CA GLU A 328 38.30 -35.11 -22.28
C GLU A 328 38.59 -35.21 -23.80
N LEU A 329 38.30 -34.12 -24.54
CA LEU A 329 38.59 -34.02 -25.98
C LEU A 329 40.06 -33.65 -26.28
N ASN A 330 40.69 -32.83 -25.43
CA ASN A 330 42.04 -32.30 -25.63
C ASN A 330 42.78 -32.16 -24.27
N PRO A 331 43.58 -33.15 -23.86
CA PRO A 331 44.27 -33.16 -22.55
C PRO A 331 45.16 -31.94 -22.28
N SER A 332 45.70 -31.29 -23.32
CA SER A 332 46.52 -30.08 -23.23
C SER A 332 45.73 -28.77 -23.00
N THR A 333 44.44 -28.85 -22.65
CA THR A 333 43.60 -27.67 -22.39
C THR A 333 44.08 -26.91 -21.14
N ARG A 334 44.48 -25.64 -21.32
CA ARG A 334 44.88 -24.72 -20.24
C ARG A 334 43.72 -24.40 -19.29
N GLU A 335 44.01 -24.43 -18.00
CA GLU A 335 43.12 -24.04 -16.90
C GLU A 335 43.06 -22.52 -16.75
N ILE A 336 42.20 -21.88 -17.55
CA ILE A 336 41.98 -20.43 -17.55
C ILE A 336 40.47 -20.18 -17.61
N VAL A 337 39.98 -19.29 -16.74
CA VAL A 337 38.61 -18.74 -16.78
C VAL A 337 38.50 -17.74 -17.92
N ARG A 338 37.43 -17.81 -18.70
CA ARG A 338 37.18 -16.96 -19.88
C ARG A 338 36.05 -15.99 -19.61
N ARG A 339 36.03 -14.85 -20.31
CA ARG A 339 34.90 -13.91 -20.32
C ARG A 339 33.55 -14.61 -20.58
N GLN A 340 33.52 -15.56 -21.52
CA GLN A 340 32.36 -16.41 -21.81
C GLN A 340 31.86 -17.25 -20.61
N ASP A 341 32.73 -17.62 -19.67
CA ASP A 341 32.32 -18.35 -18.46
C ASP A 341 31.64 -17.40 -17.45
N VAL A 342 32.02 -16.11 -17.45
CA VAL A 342 31.40 -15.05 -16.66
C VAL A 342 30.06 -14.62 -17.28
N GLU A 343 30.00 -14.44 -18.60
CA GLU A 343 28.78 -14.11 -19.33
C GLU A 343 27.72 -15.21 -19.15
N ALA A 344 28.12 -16.48 -19.21
CA ALA A 344 27.25 -17.60 -18.88
C ALA A 344 26.83 -17.64 -17.39
N ALA A 345 27.69 -17.20 -16.46
CA ALA A 345 27.34 -17.10 -15.04
C ALA A 345 26.31 -15.98 -14.78
N ILE A 346 26.48 -14.82 -15.40
CA ILE A 346 25.54 -13.68 -15.35
C ILE A 346 24.16 -14.13 -15.85
N ALA A 347 24.10 -14.77 -17.04
CA ALA A 347 22.86 -15.30 -17.60
C ALA A 347 22.24 -16.39 -16.72
N SER A 348 23.04 -17.33 -16.19
CA SER A 348 22.57 -18.40 -15.31
C SER A 348 22.10 -17.91 -13.93
N LEU A 349 22.43 -16.68 -13.54
CA LEU A 349 21.97 -16.04 -12.31
C LEU A 349 20.82 -15.05 -12.54
N GLY A 350 20.35 -14.88 -13.79
CA GLY A 350 19.31 -13.90 -14.14
C GLY A 350 19.75 -12.44 -13.96
N MET A 351 21.06 -12.17 -13.91
CA MET A 351 21.60 -10.83 -13.67
C MET A 351 21.67 -10.02 -14.97
N THR A 352 21.40 -8.71 -14.88
CA THR A 352 21.63 -7.79 -16.01
C THR A 352 23.13 -7.67 -16.30
N SER A 353 23.50 -7.65 -17.59
CA SER A 353 24.92 -7.62 -18.00
C SER A 353 25.54 -6.21 -17.98
N ASN A 354 24.73 -5.17 -17.77
CA ASN A 354 25.10 -3.76 -17.91
C ASN A 354 24.14 -2.87 -17.09
N SER A 355 24.65 -1.76 -16.56
CA SER A 355 23.90 -0.73 -15.83
C SER A 355 23.72 0.59 -16.60
N GLN A 356 24.29 0.76 -17.81
CA GLN A 356 24.14 1.98 -18.62
C GLN A 356 22.66 2.39 -18.77
N GLY A 357 21.75 1.49 -19.15
CA GLY A 357 20.32 1.81 -19.29
C GLY A 357 19.61 2.24 -17.99
N PHE A 358 20.17 1.91 -16.82
CA PHE A 358 19.70 2.40 -15.52
C PHE A 358 20.20 3.82 -15.22
N TRP A 359 21.36 4.21 -15.75
CA TRP A 359 21.97 5.53 -15.56
C TRP A 359 21.58 6.55 -16.64
N LEU A 360 21.40 6.13 -17.90
CA LEU A 360 20.90 6.98 -19.00
C LEU A 360 19.57 7.63 -18.60
N ARG A 361 18.59 6.81 -18.22
CA ARG A 361 17.25 7.25 -17.78
C ARG A 361 17.21 7.81 -16.36
N CYS A 362 18.36 8.10 -15.72
CA CYS A 362 18.39 8.51 -14.33
C CYS A 362 17.75 9.89 -14.12
N ALA A 363 18.04 10.85 -15.00
CA ALA A 363 17.44 12.18 -14.96
C ALA A 363 15.91 12.13 -15.09
N ARG A 364 15.39 11.38 -16.08
CA ARG A 364 13.94 11.21 -16.27
C ARG A 364 13.27 10.46 -15.11
N ARG A 365 13.91 9.40 -14.58
CA ARG A 365 13.37 8.59 -13.47
C ARG A 365 13.30 9.37 -12.16
N LEU A 366 14.31 10.18 -11.86
CA LEU A 366 14.44 10.93 -10.60
C LEU A 366 14.04 12.40 -10.76
N ARG A 367 13.51 12.78 -11.93
CA ARG A 367 13.07 14.14 -12.30
C ARG A 367 14.12 15.21 -12.04
N LEU A 368 15.37 14.91 -12.36
CA LEU A 368 16.50 15.83 -12.18
C LEU A 368 16.49 16.90 -13.27
N GLU A 369 16.65 18.16 -12.87
CA GLU A 369 17.08 19.20 -13.78
C GLU A 369 18.58 19.06 -14.03
N VAL A 370 18.98 19.15 -15.29
CA VAL A 370 20.37 18.96 -15.73
C VAL A 370 20.74 20.11 -16.63
N TYR A 371 21.87 20.75 -16.34
CA TYR A 371 22.38 21.93 -17.02
C TYR A 371 23.74 21.58 -17.65
N GLU A 372 24.10 22.14 -18.81
CA GLU A 372 25.40 21.84 -19.47
C GLU A 372 26.58 22.33 -18.63
N GLU A 373 26.46 23.54 -18.09
CA GLU A 373 27.27 24.08 -17.00
C GLU A 373 26.32 24.47 -15.86
N PRO A 374 26.69 24.28 -14.58
CA PRO A 374 25.82 24.64 -13.46
C PRO A 374 25.64 26.16 -13.39
N PRO A 375 24.41 26.70 -13.21
CA PRO A 375 24.21 28.13 -13.08
C PRO A 375 24.95 28.70 -11.87
N ASP A 376 25.53 29.88 -12.04
CA ASP A 376 25.90 30.73 -10.90
C ASP A 376 24.62 31.28 -10.26
N ARG A 377 24.66 31.50 -8.93
CA ARG A 377 23.47 31.79 -8.10
C ARG A 377 22.69 33.06 -8.47
N ASP A 378 23.30 33.98 -9.21
CA ASP A 378 22.65 35.21 -9.68
C ASP A 378 21.98 35.02 -11.06
N ASP A 379 22.31 33.92 -11.78
CA ASP A 379 21.90 33.63 -13.17
C ASP A 379 20.92 32.43 -13.29
N GLU A 380 20.48 31.83 -12.17
CA GLU A 380 19.53 30.69 -12.11
C GLU A 380 18.21 30.91 -12.88
N ALA A 381 17.88 32.16 -13.25
CA ALA A 381 16.70 32.52 -14.02
C ALA A 381 16.91 32.64 -15.55
N GLU A 382 18.15 32.61 -16.06
CA GLU A 382 18.46 32.77 -17.49
C GLU A 382 18.94 31.48 -18.19
N ILE A 383 19.29 30.43 -17.44
CA ILE A 383 19.74 29.15 -18.02
C ILE A 383 18.60 28.12 -18.01
N GLU A 384 18.09 27.74 -19.18
CA GLU A 384 17.10 26.67 -19.32
C GLU A 384 17.73 25.27 -19.09
N ALA A 385 17.04 24.41 -18.32
CA ALA A 385 17.45 23.03 -18.11
C ALA A 385 17.31 22.19 -19.39
N LEU A 386 18.23 21.25 -19.61
CA LEU A 386 18.17 20.30 -20.73
C LEU A 386 16.92 19.41 -20.63
N THR A 387 16.23 19.21 -21.75
CA THR A 387 15.12 18.24 -21.82
C THR A 387 15.62 16.81 -21.60
N TYR A 388 14.80 15.94 -21.02
CA TYR A 388 15.20 14.55 -20.74
C TYR A 388 15.68 13.79 -21.99
N ASP A 389 15.14 14.11 -23.17
CA ASP A 389 15.56 13.50 -24.42
C ASP A 389 16.95 13.99 -24.85
N GLN A 390 17.29 15.27 -24.64
CA GLN A 390 18.65 15.80 -24.85
C GLN A 390 19.65 15.22 -23.84
N VAL A 391 19.26 15.06 -22.56
CA VAL A 391 20.12 14.44 -21.54
C VAL A 391 20.38 12.96 -21.86
N GLU A 392 19.33 12.23 -22.22
CA GLU A 392 19.45 10.81 -22.62
C GLU A 392 20.22 10.66 -23.94
N GLU A 393 20.08 11.57 -24.92
CA GLU A 393 20.94 11.58 -26.11
C GLU A 393 22.40 11.90 -25.73
N ALA A 394 22.67 12.96 -24.97
CA ALA A 394 24.02 13.38 -24.62
C ALA A 394 24.79 12.29 -23.86
N LEU A 395 24.15 11.62 -22.90
CA LEU A 395 24.72 10.49 -22.17
C LEU A 395 24.84 9.21 -23.03
N SER A 396 24.04 9.07 -24.09
CA SER A 396 24.17 7.97 -25.07
C SER A 396 25.22 8.26 -26.14
N ARG A 397 25.48 9.54 -26.46
CA ARG A 397 26.34 9.97 -27.58
C ARG A 397 27.83 9.71 -27.35
N ASP A 398 28.22 9.34 -26.12
CA ASP A 398 29.55 8.82 -25.80
C ASP A 398 29.82 7.46 -26.49
N GLU A 399 28.79 6.62 -26.73
CA GLU A 399 28.88 5.42 -27.57
C GLU A 399 27.64 5.14 -28.46
N GLY A 400 27.60 5.76 -29.65
CA GLY A 400 26.97 5.16 -30.84
C GLY A 400 25.51 5.50 -31.12
N GLN A 401 25.27 6.13 -32.29
CA GLN A 401 23.93 6.49 -32.78
C GLN A 401 23.05 5.28 -33.14
N THR A 402 21.77 5.32 -32.76
CA THR A 402 20.64 4.83 -33.58
C THR A 402 19.37 5.59 -33.19
N LEU A 403 18.69 6.18 -34.17
CA LEU A 403 17.44 6.94 -34.02
C LEU A 403 16.22 6.07 -34.37
N GLU A 404 15.08 6.31 -33.72
CA GLU A 404 13.79 6.50 -34.43
C GLU A 404 12.75 7.23 -33.56
N SER A 405 11.63 7.66 -34.16
CA SER A 405 10.72 8.66 -33.59
C SER A 405 9.25 8.47 -34.02
N GLY A 406 8.30 8.94 -33.20
CA GLY A 406 6.86 8.98 -33.47
C GLY A 406 6.08 9.09 -32.14
N LEU A 407 5.50 10.21 -31.72
CA LEU A 407 4.38 11.02 -32.27
C LEU A 407 2.99 10.51 -31.89
N GLU A 408 2.35 11.25 -30.98
CA GLU A 408 0.91 11.26 -30.64
C GLU A 408 0.02 11.60 -31.86
N PRO A 409 -1.30 11.31 -31.82
CA PRO A 409 -2.22 12.44 -31.60
C PRO A 409 -3.51 12.17 -30.79
N THR A 410 -4.05 13.26 -30.23
CA THR A 410 -5.29 13.39 -29.45
C THR A 410 -6.59 13.27 -30.29
N SER A 411 -7.76 13.09 -29.64
CA SER A 411 -9.09 13.34 -30.25
C SER A 411 -10.14 13.80 -29.23
N THR A 412 -11.26 14.37 -29.68
CA THR A 412 -12.16 15.22 -28.85
C THR A 412 -13.67 14.98 -29.09
N THR A 413 -14.50 15.37 -28.11
CA THR A 413 -15.96 15.14 -27.99
C THR A 413 -16.86 15.97 -28.91
N ILE A 414 -17.98 15.40 -29.38
CA ILE A 414 -19.19 16.08 -29.92
C ILE A 414 -20.46 15.36 -29.37
N LYS A 415 -21.65 15.99 -29.47
CA LYS A 415 -22.88 15.75 -28.67
C LYS A 415 -24.18 15.95 -29.52
N GLU A 416 -25.36 15.55 -28.99
CA GLU A 416 -26.75 15.94 -29.40
C GLU A 416 -27.27 15.39 -30.78
N GLU A 417 -28.57 15.20 -31.12
CA GLU A 417 -29.89 15.46 -30.46
C GLU A 417 -31.10 14.71 -31.16
N SER A 418 -32.27 14.57 -30.47
CA SER A 418 -33.70 14.68 -30.98
C SER A 418 -34.29 13.70 -32.06
N ALA A 419 -35.60 13.33 -32.17
CA ALA A 419 -36.81 13.20 -31.30
C ALA A 419 -38.02 12.54 -32.07
N GLU A 420 -39.24 12.54 -31.48
CA GLU A 420 -40.62 12.19 -32.01
C GLU A 420 -41.08 10.69 -32.04
N ASP A 421 -42.37 10.31 -31.94
CA ASP A 421 -43.44 10.45 -30.89
C ASP A 421 -44.68 9.56 -31.28
N HIS A 422 -45.42 8.94 -30.31
CA HIS A 422 -46.91 8.83 -30.22
C HIS A 422 -47.46 7.59 -29.42
N ASN A 423 -47.78 7.77 -28.12
CA ASN A 423 -49.12 7.60 -27.45
C ASN A 423 -50.03 6.36 -27.79
N LEU A 424 -50.75 5.62 -26.90
CA LEU A 424 -51.28 5.72 -25.50
C LEU A 424 -51.03 4.37 -24.72
N GLU A 425 -51.83 3.67 -23.87
CA GLU A 425 -53.13 3.75 -23.13
C GLU A 425 -53.11 2.59 -22.06
N GLU A 426 -53.63 2.58 -20.81
CA GLU A 426 -53.87 3.53 -19.69
C GLU A 426 -54.04 2.67 -18.37
N SER A 427 -54.80 3.12 -17.35
CA SER A 427 -55.38 2.39 -16.18
C SER A 427 -54.59 2.32 -14.83
N GLU A 428 -55.29 2.63 -13.72
CA GLU A 428 -55.11 2.22 -12.29
C GLU A 428 -53.66 2.19 -11.71
N PHE A 429 -53.09 3.26 -11.13
CA PHE A 429 -53.45 4.10 -9.96
C PHE A 429 -53.20 3.49 -8.55
N GLU A 430 -52.33 4.13 -7.75
CA GLU A 430 -52.50 4.32 -6.29
C GLU A 430 -51.77 5.61 -5.82
N THR A 431 -51.97 6.04 -4.57
CA THR A 431 -52.01 7.48 -4.18
C THR A 431 -50.66 8.21 -3.98
N PRO A 432 -50.60 9.56 -4.15
CA PRO A 432 -49.37 10.36 -4.06
C PRO A 432 -49.11 11.02 -2.68
N PHE A 433 -47.85 11.41 -2.47
CA PHE A 433 -47.39 12.32 -1.41
C PHE A 433 -46.99 13.69 -2.02
N THR A 434 -46.89 14.75 -1.22
CA THR A 434 -46.49 16.09 -1.70
C THR A 434 -44.97 16.20 -1.88
N LEU A 435 -44.50 15.96 -3.11
CA LEU A 435 -43.14 16.27 -3.58
C LEU A 435 -42.99 17.78 -3.82
N SER A 436 -41.76 18.31 -3.91
CA SER A 436 -41.54 19.69 -4.38
C SER A 436 -41.63 19.79 -5.91
N ASP A 437 -41.93 20.98 -6.44
CA ASP A 437 -41.99 21.18 -7.90
C ASP A 437 -40.65 20.84 -8.57
N ASP A 438 -39.52 21.25 -7.97
CA ASP A 438 -38.17 20.92 -8.44
C ASP A 438 -37.93 19.41 -8.47
N GLU A 439 -38.31 18.69 -7.41
CA GLU A 439 -38.20 17.23 -7.32
C GLU A 439 -39.06 16.53 -8.38
N VAL A 440 -40.28 17.04 -8.64
CA VAL A 440 -41.14 16.55 -9.72
C VAL A 440 -40.48 16.77 -11.09
N THR A 441 -39.78 17.89 -11.33
CA THR A 441 -39.02 18.06 -12.58
C THR A 441 -37.85 17.07 -12.70
N ALA A 442 -37.10 16.82 -11.63
CA ALA A 442 -36.00 15.84 -11.64
C ALA A 442 -36.49 14.41 -11.95
N ILE A 443 -37.57 13.98 -11.28
CA ILE A 443 -38.21 12.67 -11.51
C ILE A 443 -38.77 12.58 -12.95
N ASN A 444 -39.33 13.67 -13.50
CA ASN A 444 -39.79 13.69 -14.88
C ASN A 444 -38.62 13.57 -15.88
N ASN A 445 -37.51 14.25 -15.63
CA ASN A 445 -36.34 14.26 -16.51
C ASN A 445 -35.69 12.87 -16.57
N GLU A 446 -35.45 12.24 -15.43
CA GLU A 446 -34.90 10.88 -15.39
C GLU A 446 -35.87 9.85 -15.96
N ALA A 447 -37.18 9.99 -15.73
CA ALA A 447 -38.17 9.13 -16.38
C ALA A 447 -38.17 9.27 -17.91
N ASN A 448 -37.74 10.42 -18.47
CA ASN A 448 -37.51 10.57 -19.90
C ASN A 448 -36.16 9.96 -20.31
N GLU A 449 -35.10 10.15 -19.53
CA GLU A 449 -33.76 9.62 -19.79
C GLU A 449 -33.74 8.08 -19.84
N VAL A 450 -34.37 7.42 -18.86
CA VAL A 450 -34.51 5.96 -18.83
C VAL A 450 -35.27 5.44 -20.05
N LEU A 451 -36.33 6.14 -20.48
CA LEU A 451 -37.09 5.78 -21.69
C LEU A 451 -36.29 6.04 -22.99
N GLN A 452 -35.39 7.02 -23.01
CA GLN A 452 -34.63 7.42 -24.19
C GLN A 452 -33.35 6.60 -24.40
N TYR A 453 -32.65 6.19 -23.34
CA TYR A 453 -31.29 5.62 -23.44
C TYR A 453 -31.15 4.16 -22.98
N SER A 454 -32.15 3.57 -22.33
CA SER A 454 -32.07 2.16 -21.90
C SER A 454 -32.41 1.20 -23.05
N ALA A 455 -31.66 0.10 -23.13
CA ALA A 455 -31.69 -0.86 -24.25
C ALA A 455 -32.84 -1.88 -24.19
N ALA A 456 -34.03 -1.45 -23.76
CA ALA A 456 -35.27 -2.23 -23.84
C ALA A 456 -36.32 -1.44 -24.62
N ASP A 457 -37.05 -2.11 -25.51
CA ASP A 457 -38.13 -1.50 -26.28
C ASP A 457 -39.30 -1.16 -25.35
N PHE A 458 -39.40 0.10 -24.92
CA PHE A 458 -40.45 0.54 -23.99
C PHE A 458 -41.78 0.80 -24.68
N PRO A 459 -42.91 0.30 -24.14
CA PRO A 459 -44.22 0.83 -24.49
C PRO A 459 -44.42 2.19 -23.79
N GLU A 460 -44.55 3.27 -24.57
CA GLU A 460 -44.77 4.66 -24.12
C GLU A 460 -46.18 4.94 -23.56
N THR A 461 -46.67 4.05 -22.70
CA THR A 461 -47.99 4.17 -22.07
C THR A 461 -47.96 5.14 -20.90
N HIS A 462 -49.03 5.93 -20.70
CA HIS A 462 -49.11 6.83 -19.53
C HIS A 462 -48.93 6.07 -18.20
N ARG A 463 -49.55 4.88 -18.07
CA ARG A 463 -49.40 3.97 -16.94
C ARG A 463 -47.95 3.51 -16.70
N THR A 464 -47.21 3.14 -17.75
CA THR A 464 -45.81 2.70 -17.60
C THR A 464 -44.92 3.88 -17.21
N LYS A 465 -45.17 5.07 -17.77
CA LYS A 465 -44.47 6.31 -17.42
C LYS A 465 -44.77 6.80 -15.99
N GLU A 466 -46.00 6.70 -15.51
CA GLU A 466 -46.35 6.99 -14.11
C GLU A 466 -45.80 5.94 -13.15
N SER A 467 -45.83 4.66 -13.52
CA SER A 467 -45.20 3.59 -12.75
C SER A 467 -43.69 3.80 -12.62
N LEU A 468 -43.03 4.23 -13.70
CA LEU A 468 -41.60 4.60 -13.73
C LEU A 468 -41.30 5.85 -12.88
N LYS A 469 -42.12 6.90 -12.94
CA LYS A 469 -41.96 8.08 -12.06
C LYS A 469 -42.11 7.72 -10.58
N ASN A 470 -43.13 6.93 -10.23
CA ASN A 470 -43.32 6.45 -8.86
C ASN A 470 -42.17 5.54 -8.41
N ARG A 471 -41.54 4.81 -9.34
CA ARG A 471 -40.30 4.04 -9.16
C ARG A 471 -39.11 4.92 -8.78
N ILE A 472 -38.83 5.92 -9.61
CA ILE A 472 -37.74 6.88 -9.41
C ILE A 472 -37.97 7.68 -8.11
N ALA A 473 -39.22 8.03 -7.79
CA ALA A 473 -39.60 8.67 -6.54
C ALA A 473 -39.45 7.77 -5.29
N THR A 474 -39.51 6.44 -5.44
CA THR A 474 -39.12 5.51 -4.37
C THR A 474 -37.60 5.34 -4.28
N GLU A 475 -36.91 5.21 -5.41
CA GLU A 475 -35.46 5.00 -5.47
C GLU A 475 -34.70 6.20 -4.91
N ARG A 476 -35.00 7.43 -5.37
CA ARG A 476 -34.46 8.68 -4.80
C ARG A 476 -34.70 8.86 -3.31
N ARG A 477 -35.75 8.26 -2.75
CA ARG A 477 -35.99 8.29 -1.30
C ARG A 477 -35.08 7.32 -0.56
N GLN A 478 -34.76 6.18 -1.17
CA GLN A 478 -33.79 5.23 -0.61
C GLN A 478 -32.36 5.75 -0.75
N GLU A 479 -32.04 6.44 -1.85
CA GLU A 479 -30.77 7.16 -2.05
C GLU A 479 -30.58 8.24 -0.98
N ARG A 480 -31.47 9.23 -0.87
CA ARG A 480 -31.34 10.30 0.15
C ARG A 480 -31.33 9.78 1.58
N TYR A 481 -32.06 8.70 1.86
CA TYR A 481 -32.02 8.07 3.18
C TYR A 481 -30.69 7.36 3.45
N ALA A 482 -30.01 6.84 2.42
CA ALA A 482 -28.63 6.38 2.54
C ALA A 482 -27.65 7.56 2.68
N GLU A 483 -27.84 8.67 1.95
CA GLU A 483 -27.05 9.91 2.14
C GLU A 483 -27.18 10.48 3.56
N ASP A 484 -28.39 10.49 4.14
CA ASP A 484 -28.65 10.87 5.54
C ASP A 484 -27.91 9.94 6.52
N CYS A 485 -27.88 8.61 6.26
CA CYS A 485 -27.13 7.64 7.05
C CYS A 485 -25.62 7.86 6.94
N ASP A 486 -25.08 8.00 5.73
CA ASP A 486 -23.65 8.14 5.49
C ASP A 486 -23.12 9.45 6.07
N GLN A 487 -23.89 10.55 6.00
CA GLN A 487 -23.57 11.80 6.67
C GLN A 487 -23.60 11.67 8.20
N TYR A 488 -24.57 10.94 8.76
CA TYR A 488 -24.64 10.69 10.20
C TYR A 488 -23.44 9.85 10.69
N THR A 489 -23.14 8.73 10.01
CA THR A 489 -22.01 7.87 10.36
C THR A 489 -20.66 8.57 10.14
N SER A 490 -20.52 9.43 9.13
CA SER A 490 -19.33 10.28 8.97
C SER A 490 -19.15 11.23 10.14
N CYS A 491 -20.21 11.93 10.57
CA CYS A 491 -20.14 12.84 11.72
C CYS A 491 -19.87 12.10 13.05
N GLN A 492 -20.34 10.86 13.20
CA GLN A 492 -20.00 10.01 14.34
C GLN A 492 -18.53 9.58 14.29
N ALA A 493 -18.06 9.04 13.16
CA ALA A 493 -16.68 8.61 13.01
C ALA A 493 -15.67 9.75 13.18
N GLU A 494 -15.99 10.97 12.73
CA GLU A 494 -15.21 12.16 13.06
C GLU A 494 -15.18 12.43 14.57
N ALA A 495 -16.34 12.41 15.25
CA ALA A 495 -16.40 12.67 16.69
C ALA A 495 -15.59 11.66 17.50
N ASP A 496 -15.74 10.36 17.18
CA ASP A 496 -15.00 9.26 17.80
C ASP A 496 -13.47 9.42 17.56
N MET A 497 -13.07 9.85 16.35
CA MET A 497 -11.66 10.11 16.02
C MET A 497 -11.10 11.38 16.69
N TRP A 498 -11.90 12.43 16.89
CA TRP A 498 -11.51 13.61 17.68
C TRP A 498 -11.33 13.27 19.17
N GLU A 499 -12.18 12.39 19.73
CA GLU A 499 -12.02 11.86 21.09
C GLU A 499 -10.76 11.00 21.22
N LEU A 500 -10.52 10.06 20.28
CA LEU A 500 -9.30 9.26 20.19
C LEU A 500 -8.04 10.13 20.10
N LEU A 501 -8.06 11.20 19.29
CA LEU A 501 -6.95 12.15 19.20
C LEU A 501 -6.79 13.04 20.46
N GLN A 502 -7.74 12.99 21.41
CA GLN A 502 -7.81 13.84 22.60
C GLN A 502 -7.78 15.35 22.27
N LYS A 503 -8.23 15.71 21.05
CA LYS A 503 -8.23 17.08 20.51
C LYS A 503 -9.66 17.58 20.35
N LYS A 504 -9.84 18.89 20.35
CA LYS A 504 -11.14 19.51 20.04
C LYS A 504 -11.18 19.90 18.57
N PRO A 505 -12.29 19.63 17.85
CA PRO A 505 -12.45 20.10 16.48
C PRO A 505 -12.41 21.63 16.45
N PRO A 506 -11.77 22.26 15.44
CA PRO A 506 -11.62 23.72 15.36
C PRO A 506 -12.93 24.44 14.97
N MET A 507 -13.96 23.70 14.57
CA MET A 507 -15.32 24.17 14.29
C MET A 507 -16.30 23.24 15.03
N GLU A 508 -17.48 23.73 15.44
CA GLU A 508 -18.52 22.85 15.98
C GLU A 508 -18.97 21.86 14.91
N LEU A 509 -18.88 20.55 15.19
CA LEU A 509 -19.34 19.50 14.28
C LEU A 509 -20.85 19.65 14.01
N PRO A 510 -21.32 19.39 12.77
CA PRO A 510 -22.74 19.46 12.44
C PRO A 510 -23.58 18.56 13.34
N LYS A 511 -24.70 19.09 13.85
CA LYS A 511 -25.65 18.35 14.69
C LYS A 511 -26.61 17.54 13.81
N VAL A 512 -26.04 16.59 13.07
CA VAL A 512 -26.80 15.59 12.30
C VAL A 512 -27.65 14.79 13.28
N HIS A 513 -28.91 14.56 12.92
CA HIS A 513 -29.83 13.77 13.74
C HIS A 513 -29.74 12.31 13.30
N GLU A 514 -29.92 11.38 14.25
CA GLU A 514 -29.99 9.95 13.93
C GLU A 514 -31.09 9.71 12.86
N PRO A 515 -30.77 9.08 11.73
CA PRO A 515 -31.75 8.80 10.68
C PRO A 515 -32.85 7.89 11.22
N GLY A 516 -34.09 8.12 10.79
CA GLY A 516 -35.24 7.31 11.20
C GLY A 516 -35.10 5.83 10.78
N PRO A 517 -35.99 4.93 11.24
CA PRO A 517 -35.88 3.50 10.93
C PRO A 517 -35.99 3.19 9.43
N VAL A 518 -35.15 2.26 8.94
CA VAL A 518 -34.97 1.92 7.51
C VAL A 518 -36.29 1.72 6.77
N GLN A 519 -36.54 2.56 5.76
CA GLN A 519 -37.72 2.48 4.90
C GLN A 519 -37.59 1.39 3.83
N ARG A 520 -37.56 0.12 4.29
CA ARG A 520 -37.41 -1.05 3.42
C ARG A 520 -38.51 -1.15 2.37
N SER A 521 -38.13 -1.16 1.09
CA SER A 521 -39.01 -1.16 -0.07
C SER A 521 -38.88 -2.48 -0.85
N LYS A 522 -39.93 -2.90 -1.57
CA LYS A 522 -39.80 -3.99 -2.57
C LYS A 522 -39.44 -3.44 -3.95
N LEU A 523 -38.97 -2.20 -4.01
CA LEU A 523 -39.46 -1.27 -5.02
C LEU A 523 -38.36 -0.43 -5.71
N ASP A 524 -37.46 -1.08 -6.48
CA ASP A 524 -36.49 -0.41 -7.38
C ASP A 524 -36.92 -0.38 -8.87
N VAL A 525 -36.36 0.52 -9.70
CA VAL A 525 -36.64 0.71 -11.14
C VAL A 525 -36.43 -0.58 -11.95
N GLN A 526 -35.36 -1.33 -11.70
CA GLN A 526 -35.00 -2.54 -12.45
C GLN A 526 -36.00 -3.69 -12.23
N SER A 527 -36.88 -3.61 -11.23
CA SER A 527 -37.97 -4.57 -11.05
C SER A 527 -39.05 -4.49 -12.14
N ILE A 528 -39.21 -3.33 -12.81
CA ILE A 528 -40.09 -3.25 -14.00
C ILE A 528 -39.43 -3.97 -15.19
N PHE A 529 -38.11 -3.83 -15.34
CA PHE A 529 -37.35 -4.33 -16.47
C PHE A 529 -36.09 -5.10 -16.01
N PRO A 530 -36.18 -6.44 -15.80
CA PRO A 530 -35.07 -7.27 -15.34
C PRO A 530 -34.02 -7.55 -16.45
N ILE A 531 -33.47 -6.48 -17.04
CA ILE A 531 -32.44 -6.51 -18.08
C ILE A 531 -31.14 -7.08 -17.47
N LYS A 532 -30.93 -8.38 -17.67
CA LYS A 532 -29.67 -9.09 -17.34
C LYS A 532 -29.10 -8.82 -15.92
N ARG A 533 -29.91 -8.87 -14.86
CA ARG A 533 -29.39 -8.99 -13.47
C ARG A 533 -28.31 -10.09 -13.37
N ASP A 534 -28.54 -11.22 -14.03
CA ASP A 534 -27.54 -12.29 -14.20
C ASP A 534 -26.80 -12.24 -15.56
N TRP A 535 -26.30 -11.08 -16.01
CA TRP A 535 -25.52 -11.01 -17.26
C TRP A 535 -24.37 -12.03 -17.27
N ARG A 536 -23.72 -12.22 -16.11
CA ARG A 536 -22.64 -13.17 -15.88
C ARG A 536 -23.04 -14.65 -16.03
N SER A 537 -24.31 -15.00 -15.86
CA SER A 537 -24.81 -16.37 -16.12
C SER A 537 -25.17 -16.60 -17.59
N LYS A 538 -25.42 -15.51 -18.33
CA LYS A 538 -25.90 -15.51 -19.72
C LYS A 538 -24.74 -15.36 -20.72
N ILE A 539 -23.66 -14.67 -20.35
CA ILE A 539 -22.41 -14.64 -21.11
C ILE A 539 -21.61 -15.90 -20.78
N ARG A 540 -21.43 -16.77 -21.76
CA ARG A 540 -20.35 -17.77 -21.76
C ARG A 540 -19.11 -17.12 -22.35
N TYR A 541 -17.94 -17.41 -21.79
CA TYR A 541 -16.69 -17.13 -22.46
C TYR A 541 -16.60 -18.05 -23.68
N HIS A 542 -16.74 -17.45 -24.86
CA HIS A 542 -16.30 -18.06 -26.11
C HIS A 542 -14.86 -17.61 -26.36
N SER A 543 -14.01 -18.57 -26.70
CA SER A 543 -12.64 -18.29 -27.07
C SER A 543 -12.57 -17.88 -28.55
N GLU A 544 -11.55 -17.11 -28.93
CA GLU A 544 -11.46 -16.48 -30.25
C GLU A 544 -11.54 -17.48 -31.43
N TRP A 545 -11.09 -18.73 -31.21
CA TRP A 545 -11.18 -19.82 -32.19
C TRP A 545 -12.54 -20.54 -32.25
N GLU A 546 -13.46 -20.30 -31.31
CA GLU A 546 -14.86 -20.76 -31.40
C GLU A 546 -15.73 -19.81 -32.22
N THR A 547 -15.36 -18.54 -32.31
CA THR A 547 -16.05 -17.53 -33.13
C THR A 547 -15.78 -17.66 -34.64
N ASP A 548 -14.70 -18.34 -35.04
CA ASP A 548 -14.35 -18.62 -36.45
C ASP A 548 -15.15 -19.79 -37.06
N ALA A 549 -16.39 -20.00 -36.59
CA ALA A 549 -17.38 -20.80 -37.30
C ALA A 549 -17.78 -20.06 -38.58
N GLY A 550 -17.15 -20.43 -39.70
CA GLY A 550 -17.26 -19.74 -40.98
C GLY A 550 -18.69 -19.56 -41.52
N PRO A 551 -18.90 -18.64 -42.48
CA PRO A 551 -20.22 -18.18 -42.90
C PRO A 551 -21.11 -19.35 -43.36
N GLU A 552 -22.33 -19.40 -42.82
CA GLU A 552 -23.34 -20.36 -43.29
C GLU A 552 -23.61 -20.16 -44.79
N GLU A 553 -23.50 -21.22 -45.58
CA GLU A 553 -23.89 -21.17 -46.99
C GLU A 553 -25.39 -20.86 -47.12
N PRO A 554 -25.79 -19.92 -48.01
CA PRO A 554 -27.19 -19.60 -48.21
C PRO A 554 -27.92 -20.81 -48.80
N LYS A 555 -28.92 -21.33 -48.07
CA LYS A 555 -29.74 -22.45 -48.51
C LYS A 555 -30.65 -22.04 -49.67
N GLU A 556 -30.24 -22.35 -50.89
CA GLU A 556 -31.14 -22.38 -52.05
C GLU A 556 -32.13 -23.55 -51.94
N THR A 557 -33.34 -23.30 -51.42
CA THR A 557 -34.65 -23.69 -52.03
C THR A 557 -35.85 -23.31 -51.15
#